data_AF-A0A7X8M9Q0-F1
#
_entry.id   AF-A0A7X8M9Q0-F1
#
_cell.length_a   1.000
_cell.length_b   1.000
_cell.length_c   1.000
_cell.angle_alpha   90.00
_cell.angle_beta   90.00
_cell.angle_gamma   90.00
#
_symmetry.space_group_name_H-M   'P 1'
#
loop_
_entity.id
_entity.type
_entity.pdbx_description
1 polymer ?
#
loop_
_entity_poly.entity_id
_entity_poly.type
_entity_poly.pdbx_seq_one_letter_code
_entity_poly.pdbx_strand_id
1 'polypeptide(L)'
;MIKRIFWIWGIAAALLLSCSSEKNSGAQSERIREYAADLMNRSLYRQAVAVYQDYLAHYDVDATEQANIAFIIANTYFERIKDYQEALAYYLKIKHLYPESKVMDQVNKRIVACLERLDRSTDAQQALDETVQADPAKVVRRRPGAVVARIGNRDITQGDLNFEIDQLPPAARDQFRSKDKKLEFLREFVATELLYDSAKRAGLDNDPQVQEGAFQSKKMLMVRRLIQDKVTAKITITESDVNLYYQAHKAEYAEKDKDGKVLRQKPLTEVRQQVAEELYREKYQAAFQSLINQTMLAENVQFFENQVQ
;
A
#
# COMPACT_ATOMS: atom_id res chain seq x y z
N MET A 1 99.93 -0.21 27.19
CA MET A 1 99.12 0.56 28.17
C MET A 1 98.00 1.28 27.42
N ILE A 2 96.82 1.36 28.02
CA ILE A 2 95.55 1.75 27.34
C ILE A 2 95.19 3.22 27.63
N LYS A 3 94.86 3.97 26.57
CA LYS A 3 94.15 5.28 26.46
C LYS A 3 93.75 5.38 24.98
N ARG A 4 92.62 5.90 24.47
CA ARG A 4 91.47 6.75 24.87
C ARG A 4 90.33 6.39 23.85
N ILE A 5 89.06 6.86 23.84
CA ILE A 5 88.27 7.85 24.58
C ILE A 5 86.75 7.46 24.51
N PHE A 6 85.87 8.15 25.25
CA PHE A 6 84.39 8.04 25.11
C PHE A 6 83.86 8.92 23.95
N TRP A 7 82.92 8.43 23.14
CA TRP A 7 81.90 9.28 22.48
C TRP A 7 80.55 8.54 22.46
N ILE A 8 79.50 9.25 22.88
CA ILE A 8 78.11 8.77 22.90
C ILE A 8 77.40 9.34 21.67
N TRP A 9 76.79 8.47 20.86
CA TRP A 9 75.71 8.85 19.95
C TRP A 9 74.59 7.82 20.09
N GLY A 10 73.41 8.29 20.51
CA GLY A 10 72.22 7.45 20.56
C GLY A 10 71.60 7.32 19.17
N ILE A 11 71.19 6.10 18.82
CA ILE A 11 70.29 5.84 17.69
C ILE A 11 69.02 5.22 18.27
N ALA A 12 67.98 6.03 18.38
CA ALA A 12 66.63 5.55 18.67
C ALA A 12 66.09 4.87 17.40
N ALA A 13 66.16 3.55 17.35
CA ALA A 13 65.49 2.77 16.31
C ALA A 13 63.98 2.83 16.55
N ALA A 14 63.29 3.73 15.83
CA ALA A 14 61.85 3.86 15.91
C ALA A 14 61.17 2.58 15.40
N LEU A 15 60.38 1.94 16.27
CA LEU A 15 59.44 0.89 15.89
C LEU A 15 58.31 1.51 15.05
N LEU A 16 58.52 1.60 13.74
CA LEU A 16 57.43 1.81 12.80
C LEU A 16 56.62 0.51 12.71
N LEU A 17 55.70 0.36 13.68
CA LEU A 17 54.54 -0.50 13.54
C LEU A 17 53.70 0.03 12.37
N SER A 18 54.03 -0.44 11.17
CA SER A 18 53.19 -0.27 10.00
C SER A 18 51.90 -1.04 10.24
N CYS A 19 50.86 -0.35 10.73
CA CYS A 19 49.49 -0.83 10.65
C CYS A 19 49.05 -0.87 9.18
N SER A 20 49.52 -1.89 8.46
CA SER A 20 48.89 -2.32 7.21
C SER A 20 47.50 -2.82 7.55
N SER A 21 46.47 -2.08 7.14
CA SER A 21 45.10 -2.56 7.18
C SER A 21 44.95 -3.68 6.16
N GLU A 22 45.22 -4.91 6.57
CA GLU A 22 44.90 -6.10 5.78
C GLU A 22 43.38 -6.16 5.59
N LYS A 23 42.92 -5.80 4.39
CA LYS A 23 41.55 -6.08 3.95
C LYS A 23 41.33 -7.59 4.05
N ASN A 24 40.33 -8.00 4.83
CA ASN A 24 40.10 -9.41 5.17
C ASN A 24 39.97 -10.30 3.92
N SER A 25 40.58 -11.49 3.96
CA SER A 25 40.65 -12.41 2.83
C SER A 25 39.29 -12.94 2.36
N GLY A 26 39.19 -13.33 1.08
CA GLY A 26 37.95 -13.81 0.46
C GLY A 26 37.30 -15.01 1.18
N ALA A 27 38.08 -15.90 1.79
CA ALA A 27 37.57 -17.04 2.57
C ALA A 27 36.86 -16.63 3.87
N GLN A 28 37.16 -15.44 4.41
CA GLN A 28 36.46 -14.88 5.56
C GLN A 28 35.17 -14.16 5.13
N SER A 29 35.20 -13.49 3.98
CA SER A 29 34.01 -12.90 3.31
C SER A 29 32.90 -13.94 3.09
N GLU A 30 33.25 -15.13 2.59
CA GLU A 30 32.29 -16.21 2.34
C GLU A 30 31.58 -16.68 3.63
N ARG A 31 32.34 -16.98 4.69
CA ARG A 31 31.81 -17.42 6.00
C ARG A 31 30.88 -16.39 6.64
N ILE A 32 31.14 -15.10 6.47
CA ILE A 32 30.27 -14.02 6.99
C ILE A 32 28.92 -14.01 6.26
N ARG A 33 28.91 -14.23 4.94
CA ARG A 33 27.66 -14.33 4.17
C ARG A 33 26.87 -15.61 4.49
N GLU A 34 27.56 -16.74 4.70
CA GLU A 34 26.94 -17.99 5.18
C GLU A 34 26.28 -17.80 6.55
N TYR A 35 26.96 -17.13 7.48
CA TYR A 35 26.40 -16.81 8.80
C TYR A 35 25.16 -15.91 8.71
N ALA A 36 25.20 -14.86 7.89
CA ALA A 36 24.04 -14.01 7.63
C ALA A 36 22.87 -14.79 7.00
N ALA A 37 23.15 -15.77 6.13
CA ALA A 37 22.14 -16.64 5.53
C ALA A 37 21.49 -17.60 6.54
N ASP A 38 22.25 -18.21 7.47
CA ASP A 38 21.67 -19.02 8.55
C ASP A 38 20.78 -18.18 9.48
N LEU A 39 21.20 -16.95 9.81
CA LEU A 39 20.36 -15.99 10.55
C LEU A 39 19.05 -15.68 9.80
N MET A 40 19.10 -15.44 8.48
CA MET A 40 17.90 -15.24 7.65
C MET A 40 16.97 -16.46 7.67
N ASN A 41 17.51 -17.68 7.52
CA ASN A 41 16.74 -18.92 7.53
C ASN A 41 16.05 -19.15 8.89
N ARG A 42 16.68 -18.74 9.98
CA ARG A 42 16.13 -18.78 11.35
C ARG A 42 15.22 -17.60 11.69
N SER A 43 14.88 -16.74 10.72
CA SER A 43 14.07 -15.53 10.90
C SER A 43 14.67 -14.47 11.85
N LEU A 44 15.99 -14.50 12.07
CA LEU A 44 16.73 -13.51 12.88
C LEU A 44 17.09 -12.29 12.02
N TYR A 45 16.07 -11.66 11.43
CA TYR A 45 16.22 -10.71 10.32
C TYR A 45 17.04 -9.46 10.67
N ARG A 46 16.89 -8.90 11.88
CA ARG A 46 17.65 -7.71 12.30
C ARG A 46 19.13 -8.04 12.51
N GLN A 47 19.42 -9.22 13.05
CA GLN A 47 20.79 -9.71 13.23
C GLN A 47 21.45 -10.00 11.88
N ALA A 48 20.73 -10.65 10.95
CA ALA A 48 21.22 -10.88 9.60
C ALA A 48 21.55 -9.58 8.85
N VAL A 49 20.69 -8.56 8.95
CA VAL A 49 20.96 -7.22 8.40
C VAL A 49 22.22 -6.61 9.01
N ALA A 50 22.40 -6.68 10.34
CA ALA A 50 23.61 -6.16 10.99
C ALA A 50 24.89 -6.84 10.49
N VAL A 51 24.86 -8.16 10.25
CA VAL A 51 26.01 -8.89 9.65
C VAL A 51 26.25 -8.46 8.20
N TYR A 52 25.21 -8.26 7.39
CA TYR A 52 25.37 -7.73 6.03
C TYR A 52 25.83 -6.27 5.99
N GLN A 53 25.48 -5.46 7.00
CA GLN A 53 26.00 -4.09 7.16
C GLN A 53 27.49 -4.10 7.50
N ASP A 54 27.91 -4.94 8.45
CA ASP A 54 29.32 -5.15 8.82
C ASP A 54 30.14 -5.65 7.62
N TYR A 55 29.59 -6.62 6.87
CA TYR A 55 30.17 -7.14 5.64
C TYR A 55 30.47 -6.03 4.63
N LEU A 56 29.52 -5.13 4.39
CA LEU A 56 29.67 -4.00 3.47
C LEU A 56 30.61 -2.89 4.00
N ALA A 57 30.94 -2.88 5.30
CA ALA A 57 31.81 -1.87 5.90
C ALA A 57 33.27 -2.31 5.99
N HIS A 58 33.53 -3.59 6.22
CA HIS A 58 34.86 -4.10 6.62
C HIS A 58 35.52 -5.08 5.64
N TYR A 59 34.85 -5.44 4.53
CA TYR A 59 35.38 -6.36 3.52
C TYR A 59 35.54 -5.67 2.17
N ASP A 60 36.48 -6.16 1.35
CA ASP A 60 36.64 -5.68 -0.02
C ASP A 60 35.62 -6.40 -0.91
N VAL A 61 34.57 -5.66 -1.28
CA VAL A 61 33.40 -6.19 -2.00
C VAL A 61 33.23 -5.38 -3.28
N ASP A 62 33.09 -6.03 -4.44
CA ASP A 62 32.91 -5.32 -5.71
C ASP A 62 31.54 -4.63 -5.81
N ALA A 63 31.39 -3.66 -6.72
CA ALA A 63 30.16 -2.87 -6.85
C ALA A 63 28.91 -3.71 -7.21
N THR A 64 29.07 -4.86 -7.87
CA THR A 64 27.95 -5.77 -8.18
C THR A 64 27.49 -6.47 -6.91
N GLU A 65 28.41 -6.99 -6.11
CA GLU A 65 28.07 -7.62 -4.84
C GLU A 65 27.58 -6.60 -3.81
N GLN A 66 28.17 -5.40 -3.74
CA GLN A 66 27.69 -4.31 -2.89
C GLN A 66 26.22 -3.97 -3.19
N ALA A 67 25.84 -3.88 -4.47
CA ALA A 67 24.46 -3.66 -4.88
C ALA A 67 23.54 -4.83 -4.49
N ASN A 68 23.99 -6.08 -4.68
CA ASN A 68 23.23 -7.27 -4.33
C ASN A 68 22.97 -7.40 -2.82
N ILE A 69 23.99 -7.19 -1.98
CA ILE A 69 23.85 -7.25 -0.52
C ILE A 69 22.99 -6.10 -0.01
N ALA A 70 23.16 -4.88 -0.54
CA ALA A 70 22.28 -3.76 -0.23
C ALA A 70 20.82 -4.05 -0.61
N PHE A 71 20.58 -4.75 -1.72
CA PHE A 71 19.24 -5.17 -2.15
C PHE A 71 18.65 -6.26 -1.23
N ILE A 72 19.46 -7.18 -0.72
CA ILE A 72 19.05 -8.16 0.31
C ILE A 72 18.65 -7.45 1.60
N ILE A 73 19.42 -6.46 2.06
CA ILE A 73 19.07 -5.66 3.24
C ILE A 73 17.74 -4.91 3.01
N ALA A 74 17.60 -4.22 1.87
CA ALA A 74 16.38 -3.48 1.52
C ALA A 74 15.13 -4.38 1.50
N ASN A 75 15.22 -5.54 0.84
CA ASN A 75 14.14 -6.52 0.78
C ASN A 75 13.84 -7.12 2.16
N THR A 76 14.84 -7.30 3.02
CA THR A 76 14.64 -7.80 4.39
C THR A 76 13.86 -6.78 5.23
N TYR A 77 14.20 -5.50 5.12
CA TYR A 77 13.43 -4.42 5.74
C TYR A 77 11.98 -4.36 5.19
N PHE A 78 11.80 -4.40 3.87
CA PHE A 78 10.48 -4.30 3.23
C PHE A 78 9.57 -5.52 3.50
N GLU A 79 10.12 -6.73 3.37
CA GLU A 79 9.33 -7.97 3.36
C GLU A 79 9.19 -8.61 4.73
N ARG A 80 10.24 -8.55 5.56
CA ARG A 80 10.30 -9.29 6.83
C ARG A 80 10.09 -8.39 8.04
N ILE A 81 10.79 -7.26 8.09
CA ILE A 81 10.74 -6.33 9.23
C ILE A 81 9.56 -5.34 9.11
N LYS A 82 9.11 -5.05 7.89
CA LYS A 82 8.10 -4.03 7.53
C LYS A 82 8.50 -2.59 7.87
N ASP A 83 9.80 -2.34 7.93
CA ASP A 83 10.36 -0.99 8.06
C ASP A 83 10.54 -0.40 6.66
N TYR A 84 9.50 0.25 6.15
CA TYR A 84 9.50 0.80 4.80
C TYR A 84 10.41 2.04 4.65
N GLN A 85 10.77 2.69 5.77
CA GLN A 85 11.68 3.84 5.77
C GLN A 85 13.13 3.39 5.59
N GLU A 86 13.59 2.40 6.37
CA GLU A 86 14.90 1.79 6.16
C GLU A 86 15.01 1.10 4.80
N ALA A 87 13.95 0.39 4.38
CA ALA A 87 13.92 -0.20 3.04
C ALA A 87 14.13 0.85 1.93
N LEU A 88 13.38 1.97 2.00
CA LEU A 88 13.51 3.09 1.06
C LEU A 88 14.93 3.66 1.05
N ALA A 89 15.55 3.87 2.22
CA ALA A 89 16.91 4.38 2.33
C ALA A 89 17.92 3.47 1.60
N TYR A 90 17.81 2.16 1.76
CA TYR A 90 18.67 1.21 1.03
C TYR A 90 18.37 1.15 -0.48
N TYR A 91 17.10 1.20 -0.90
CA TYR A 91 16.79 1.25 -2.33
C TYR A 91 17.32 2.53 -3.00
N LEU A 92 17.22 3.69 -2.32
CA LEU A 92 17.83 4.95 -2.79
C LEU A 92 19.37 4.87 -2.81
N LYS A 93 19.99 4.25 -1.81
CA LYS A 93 21.45 3.98 -1.81
C LYS A 93 21.86 3.19 -3.06
N ILE A 94 21.09 2.18 -3.47
CA ILE A 94 21.38 1.41 -4.69
C ILE A 94 21.19 2.28 -5.95
N LYS A 95 20.07 3.03 -6.04
CA LYS A 95 19.78 3.93 -7.16
C LYS A 95 20.89 4.97 -7.40
N HIS A 96 21.47 5.52 -6.34
CA HIS A 96 22.50 6.55 -6.45
C HIS A 96 23.94 6.02 -6.58
N LEU A 97 24.29 4.93 -5.89
CA LEU A 97 25.67 4.42 -5.89
C LEU A 97 25.92 3.34 -6.95
N TYR A 98 24.89 2.61 -7.37
CA TYR A 98 25.01 1.48 -8.31
C TYR A 98 23.94 1.54 -9.43
N PRO A 99 23.83 2.66 -10.19
CA PRO A 99 22.78 2.86 -11.20
C PRO A 99 22.77 1.77 -12.29
N GLU A 100 23.95 1.28 -12.69
CA GLU A 100 24.12 0.22 -13.70
C GLU A 100 23.89 -1.21 -13.16
N SER A 101 23.42 -1.37 -11.93
CA SER A 101 23.23 -2.69 -11.32
C SER A 101 22.05 -3.45 -11.93
N LYS A 102 22.21 -4.77 -12.11
CA LYS A 102 21.16 -5.66 -12.68
C LYS A 102 19.86 -5.70 -11.87
N VAL A 103 19.86 -5.18 -10.64
CA VAL A 103 18.68 -5.09 -9.76
C VAL A 103 17.89 -3.79 -9.93
N MET A 104 18.36 -2.81 -10.72
CA MET A 104 17.78 -1.45 -10.78
C MET A 104 16.29 -1.42 -11.13
N ASP A 105 15.84 -2.25 -12.09
CA ASP A 105 14.42 -2.39 -12.46
C ASP A 105 13.54 -2.88 -11.29
N GLN A 106 14.10 -3.61 -10.32
CA GLN A 106 13.40 -4.04 -9.10
C GLN A 106 13.48 -2.97 -8.01
N VAL A 107 14.65 -2.35 -7.83
CA VAL A 107 14.88 -1.23 -6.91
C VAL A 107 13.89 -0.10 -7.18
N ASN A 108 13.76 0.35 -8.43
CA ASN A 108 12.84 1.40 -8.84
C ASN A 108 11.36 1.08 -8.49
N LYS A 109 10.91 -0.15 -8.74
CA LYS A 109 9.56 -0.61 -8.37
C LYS A 109 9.36 -0.64 -6.84
N ARG A 110 10.40 -0.99 -6.09
CA ARG A 110 10.36 -1.05 -4.63
C ARG A 110 10.42 0.34 -4.00
N ILE A 111 11.10 1.33 -4.59
CA ILE A 111 11.05 2.74 -4.16
C ILE A 111 9.61 3.24 -4.17
N VAL A 112 8.91 3.10 -5.30
CA VAL A 112 7.48 3.47 -5.42
C VAL A 112 6.65 2.74 -4.36
N ALA A 113 6.81 1.42 -4.23
CA ALA A 113 6.09 0.63 -3.24
C ALA A 113 6.38 1.01 -1.77
N CYS A 114 7.60 1.50 -1.45
CA CYS A 114 7.90 2.03 -0.12
C CYS A 114 7.17 3.34 0.12
N LEU A 115 7.19 4.25 -0.85
CA LEU A 115 6.55 5.57 -0.76
C LEU A 115 5.03 5.43 -0.65
N GLU A 116 4.41 4.52 -1.40
CA GLU A 116 3.00 4.14 -1.23
C GLU A 116 2.71 3.60 0.18
N ARG A 117 3.59 2.76 0.73
CA ARG A 117 3.43 2.18 2.09
C ARG A 117 3.68 3.16 3.23
N LEU A 118 4.33 4.29 2.94
CA LEU A 118 4.56 5.41 3.83
C LEU A 118 3.52 6.53 3.63
N ASP A 119 2.48 6.31 2.82
CA ASP A 119 1.46 7.29 2.44
C ASP A 119 2.01 8.58 1.76
N ARG A 120 3.22 8.49 1.18
CA ARG A 120 3.92 9.56 0.46
C ARG A 120 3.56 9.56 -1.04
N SER A 121 2.29 9.78 -1.35
CA SER A 121 1.74 9.62 -2.71
C SER A 121 2.36 10.55 -3.77
N THR A 122 2.70 11.79 -3.40
CA THR A 122 3.42 12.74 -4.28
C THR A 122 4.76 12.18 -4.72
N ASP A 123 5.52 11.69 -3.76
CA ASP A 123 6.89 11.20 -3.95
C ASP A 123 6.87 9.86 -4.69
N ALA A 124 5.87 9.02 -4.42
CA ALA A 124 5.62 7.78 -5.16
C ALA A 124 5.35 8.07 -6.65
N GLN A 125 4.55 9.10 -6.95
CA GLN A 125 4.27 9.54 -8.31
C GLN A 125 5.53 10.13 -8.97
N GLN A 126 6.29 10.98 -8.27
CA GLN A 126 7.55 11.52 -8.80
C GLN A 126 8.55 10.40 -9.10
N ALA A 127 8.75 9.46 -8.18
CA ALA A 127 9.65 8.33 -8.36
C ALA A 127 9.21 7.43 -9.53
N LEU A 128 7.89 7.28 -9.76
CA LEU A 128 7.36 6.60 -10.94
C LEU A 128 7.66 7.40 -12.22
N ASP A 129 7.36 8.71 -12.24
CA ASP A 129 7.57 9.59 -13.39
C ASP A 129 9.07 9.66 -13.78
N GLU A 130 10.00 9.67 -12.82
CA GLU A 130 11.44 9.52 -13.06
C GLU A 130 11.80 8.21 -13.78
N THR A 131 11.18 7.09 -13.40
CA THR A 131 11.44 5.79 -14.05
C THR A 131 10.86 5.70 -15.45
N VAL A 132 9.74 6.40 -15.72
CA VAL A 132 9.15 6.57 -17.06
C VAL A 132 10.09 7.37 -17.96
N GLN A 133 10.69 8.45 -17.44
CA GLN A 133 11.59 9.31 -18.21
C GLN A 133 12.94 8.62 -18.51
N ALA A 134 13.45 7.79 -17.59
CA ALA A 134 14.70 7.07 -17.76
C ALA A 134 14.63 5.93 -18.79
N ASP A 135 13.49 5.23 -18.90
CA ASP A 135 13.25 4.21 -19.93
C ASP A 135 11.80 4.29 -20.46
N PRO A 136 11.54 5.15 -21.46
CA PRO A 136 10.20 5.32 -22.04
C PRO A 136 9.63 4.06 -22.70
N ALA A 137 10.46 3.05 -23.00
CA ALA A 137 10.01 1.80 -23.60
C ALA A 137 9.47 0.80 -22.56
N LYS A 138 9.81 0.95 -21.27
CA LYS A 138 9.41 0.01 -20.20
C LYS A 138 8.07 0.33 -19.52
N VAL A 139 7.56 1.57 -19.60
CA VAL A 139 6.28 1.92 -18.94
C VAL A 139 5.09 1.85 -19.90
N VAL A 140 4.71 0.60 -20.18
CA VAL A 140 3.46 0.26 -20.83
C VAL A 140 2.72 -0.79 -19.98
N ARG A 141 2.18 -0.38 -18.83
CA ARG A 141 1.10 -1.13 -18.16
C ARG A 141 -0.25 -0.83 -18.83
N ARG A 142 -0.31 -1.05 -20.15
CA ARG A 142 -1.59 -1.08 -20.87
C ARG A 142 -2.29 -2.39 -20.54
N ARG A 143 -3.57 -2.35 -20.22
CA ARG A 143 -4.41 -3.55 -20.29
C ARG A 143 -4.41 -4.05 -21.76
N PRO A 144 -4.50 -5.35 -22.03
CA PRO A 144 -4.33 -5.86 -23.39
C PRO A 144 -5.43 -5.34 -24.33
N GLY A 145 -5.04 -4.98 -25.56
CA GLY A 145 -5.97 -4.53 -26.59
C GLY A 145 -5.32 -3.60 -27.62
N ALA A 146 -6.06 -3.30 -28.69
CA ALA A 146 -5.67 -2.28 -29.67
C ALA A 146 -5.66 -0.88 -29.02
N VAL A 147 -4.80 0.01 -29.52
CA VAL A 147 -4.80 1.43 -29.13
C VAL A 147 -6.05 2.10 -29.70
N VAL A 148 -6.84 2.75 -28.84
CA VAL A 148 -8.09 3.44 -29.21
C VAL A 148 -7.98 4.96 -29.11
N ALA A 149 -7.06 5.49 -28.30
CA ALA A 149 -6.71 6.91 -28.24
C ALA A 149 -5.24 7.12 -27.82
N ARG A 150 -4.72 8.34 -28.01
CA ARG A 150 -3.36 8.75 -27.62
C ARG A 150 -3.36 10.17 -27.06
N ILE A 151 -2.70 10.37 -25.93
CA ILE A 151 -2.50 11.64 -25.22
C ILE A 151 -1.00 11.88 -25.14
N GLY A 152 -0.45 12.66 -26.07
CA GLY A 152 1.01 12.81 -26.21
C GLY A 152 1.69 11.45 -26.43
N ASN A 153 2.49 11.02 -25.45
CA ASN A 153 3.19 9.72 -25.48
C ASN A 153 2.42 8.59 -24.75
N ARG A 154 1.28 8.88 -24.10
CA ARG A 154 0.39 7.89 -23.47
C ARG A 154 -0.58 7.32 -24.50
N ASP A 155 -0.62 6.00 -24.67
CA ASP A 155 -1.69 5.33 -25.42
C ASP A 155 -2.74 4.79 -24.45
N ILE A 156 -4.01 4.95 -24.82
CA ILE A 156 -5.16 4.31 -24.17
C ILE A 156 -5.57 3.12 -25.04
N THR A 157 -5.71 1.93 -24.44
CA THR A 157 -6.14 0.73 -25.16
C THR A 157 -7.62 0.41 -24.97
N GLN A 158 -8.12 -0.52 -25.79
CA GLN A 158 -9.42 -1.14 -25.59
C GLN A 158 -9.56 -1.81 -24.20
N GLY A 159 -8.48 -2.33 -23.63
CA GLY A 159 -8.48 -2.92 -22.29
C GLY A 159 -8.66 -1.87 -21.18
N ASP A 160 -8.07 -0.68 -21.37
CA ASP A 160 -8.22 0.44 -20.44
C ASP A 160 -9.62 1.03 -20.53
N LEU A 161 -10.13 1.26 -21.74
CA LEU A 161 -11.50 1.69 -22.00
C LEU A 161 -12.56 0.74 -21.40
N ASN A 162 -12.35 -0.58 -21.51
CA ASN A 162 -13.27 -1.55 -20.91
C ASN A 162 -13.22 -1.50 -19.37
N PHE A 163 -12.03 -1.36 -18.77
CA PHE A 163 -11.88 -1.30 -17.31
C PHE A 163 -12.62 -0.11 -16.69
N GLU A 164 -12.57 1.07 -17.33
CA GLU A 164 -13.28 2.26 -16.85
C GLU A 164 -14.81 2.07 -16.96
N ILE A 165 -15.32 1.47 -18.05
CA ILE A 165 -16.73 1.08 -18.17
C ILE A 165 -17.12 0.07 -17.07
N ASP A 166 -16.21 -0.85 -16.71
CA ASP A 166 -16.41 -1.83 -15.65
C ASP A 166 -16.32 -1.25 -14.22
N GLN A 167 -15.89 0.00 -14.02
CA GLN A 167 -16.03 0.69 -12.74
C GLN A 167 -17.46 1.22 -12.51
N LEU A 168 -18.24 1.38 -13.58
CA LEU A 168 -19.59 1.96 -13.48
C LEU A 168 -20.57 1.00 -12.78
N PRO A 169 -21.63 1.51 -12.13
CA PRO A 169 -22.72 0.69 -11.60
C PRO A 169 -23.31 -0.21 -12.70
N PRO A 170 -23.70 -1.47 -12.41
CA PRO A 170 -24.15 -2.42 -13.44
C PRO A 170 -25.24 -1.87 -14.38
N ALA A 171 -26.22 -1.15 -13.84
CA ALA A 171 -27.30 -0.53 -14.62
C ALA A 171 -26.80 0.52 -15.64
N ALA A 172 -25.65 1.16 -15.40
CA ALA A 172 -25.06 2.13 -16.30
C ALA A 172 -24.12 1.50 -17.35
N ARG A 173 -23.74 0.23 -17.23
CA ARG A 173 -22.85 -0.44 -18.21
C ARG A 173 -23.57 -0.74 -19.52
N ASP A 174 -24.86 -1.04 -19.45
CA ASP A 174 -25.64 -1.54 -20.59
C ASP A 174 -25.83 -0.50 -21.70
N GLN A 175 -25.78 0.79 -21.38
CA GLN A 175 -25.82 1.86 -22.38
C GLN A 175 -24.54 1.92 -23.25
N PHE A 176 -23.42 1.37 -22.76
CA PHE A 176 -22.13 1.33 -23.47
C PHE A 176 -21.91 0.03 -24.25
N ARG A 177 -22.97 -0.70 -24.59
CA ARG A 177 -22.89 -1.89 -25.46
C ARG A 177 -22.66 -1.54 -26.93
N SER A 178 -23.13 -0.38 -27.42
CA SER A 178 -22.94 0.05 -28.82
C SER A 178 -21.59 0.73 -29.06
N LYS A 179 -21.06 0.63 -30.29
CA LYS A 179 -19.77 1.25 -30.66
C LYS A 179 -19.78 2.77 -30.47
N ASP A 180 -20.87 3.44 -30.83
CA ASP A 180 -20.96 4.89 -30.78
C ASP A 180 -20.97 5.40 -29.32
N LYS A 181 -21.70 4.72 -28.42
CA LYS A 181 -21.69 5.05 -26.99
C LYS A 181 -20.34 4.76 -26.34
N LYS A 182 -19.62 3.72 -26.76
CA LYS A 182 -18.21 3.51 -26.35
C LYS A 182 -17.27 4.62 -26.85
N LEU A 183 -17.51 5.16 -28.05
CA LEU A 183 -16.70 6.24 -28.61
C LEU A 183 -16.97 7.57 -27.90
N GLU A 184 -18.22 7.83 -27.50
CA GLU A 184 -18.62 8.96 -26.66
C GLU A 184 -17.94 8.89 -25.29
N PHE A 185 -18.05 7.74 -24.59
CA PHE A 185 -17.36 7.50 -23.32
C PHE A 185 -15.83 7.63 -23.44
N LEU A 186 -15.23 7.13 -24.53
CA LEU A 186 -13.78 7.29 -24.77
C LEU A 186 -13.37 8.77 -24.90
N ARG A 187 -14.21 9.62 -25.51
CA ARG A 187 -13.95 11.06 -25.59
C ARG A 187 -14.04 11.73 -24.22
N GLU A 188 -15.04 11.37 -23.42
CA GLU A 188 -15.20 11.87 -22.04
C GLU A 188 -14.03 11.44 -21.14
N PHE A 189 -13.59 10.19 -21.26
CA PHE A 189 -12.42 9.67 -20.55
C PHE A 189 -11.15 10.43 -20.95
N VAL A 190 -10.87 10.59 -22.25
CA VAL A 190 -9.73 11.38 -22.75
C VAL A 190 -9.79 12.83 -22.30
N ALA A 191 -10.97 13.46 -22.30
CA ALA A 191 -11.13 14.82 -21.79
C ALA A 191 -10.86 14.92 -20.29
N THR A 192 -11.32 13.94 -19.51
CA THR A 192 -11.05 13.85 -18.06
C THR A 192 -9.56 13.73 -17.76
N GLU A 193 -8.85 12.85 -18.49
CA GLU A 193 -7.40 12.69 -18.39
C GLU A 193 -6.64 14.00 -18.70
N LEU A 194 -7.05 14.73 -19.73
CA LEU A 194 -6.46 16.03 -20.11
C LEU A 194 -6.72 17.13 -19.08
N LEU A 195 -7.88 17.12 -18.43
CA LEU A 195 -8.20 18.02 -17.32
C LEU A 195 -7.38 17.68 -16.07
N TYR A 196 -7.21 16.39 -15.77
CA TYR A 196 -6.35 15.93 -14.68
C TYR A 196 -4.87 16.30 -14.89
N ASP A 197 -4.34 16.10 -16.11
CA ASP A 197 -2.98 16.55 -16.49
C ASP A 197 -2.83 18.07 -16.38
N SER A 198 -3.92 18.83 -16.53
CA SER A 198 -3.93 20.28 -16.35
C SER A 198 -4.00 20.68 -14.86
N ALA A 199 -4.75 19.95 -14.04
CA ALA A 199 -4.77 20.10 -12.59
C ALA A 199 -3.40 19.79 -11.95
N LYS A 200 -2.71 18.71 -12.39
CA LYS A 200 -1.32 18.41 -11.98
C LYS A 200 -0.36 19.55 -12.33
N ARG A 201 -0.44 20.09 -13.56
CA ARG A 201 0.42 21.22 -13.98
C ARG A 201 0.12 22.52 -13.23
N ALA A 202 -1.08 22.66 -12.68
CA ALA A 202 -1.46 23.77 -11.80
C ALA A 202 -1.08 23.55 -10.31
N GLY A 203 -0.45 22.41 -9.97
CA GLY A 203 -0.02 22.11 -8.60
C GLY A 203 -1.17 21.77 -7.64
N LEU A 204 -2.35 21.41 -8.15
CA LEU A 204 -3.53 21.12 -7.32
C LEU A 204 -3.41 19.82 -6.50
N ASP A 205 -2.40 18.98 -6.78
CA ASP A 205 -2.00 17.85 -5.93
C ASP A 205 -1.37 18.30 -4.58
N ASN A 206 -0.90 19.54 -4.51
CA ASN A 206 -0.38 20.19 -3.32
C ASN A 206 -1.38 21.17 -2.68
N ASP A 207 -2.60 21.28 -3.22
CA ASP A 207 -3.64 22.11 -2.63
C ASP A 207 -4.19 21.48 -1.34
N PRO A 208 -4.26 22.22 -0.21
CA PRO A 208 -4.73 21.67 1.06
C PRO A 208 -6.15 21.11 1.04
N GLN A 209 -7.08 21.68 0.24
CA GLN A 209 -8.45 21.17 0.13
C GLN A 209 -8.49 19.86 -0.67
N VAL A 210 -7.66 19.73 -1.70
CA VAL A 210 -7.53 18.49 -2.48
C VAL A 210 -6.89 17.38 -1.61
N GLN A 211 -5.84 17.69 -0.86
CA GLN A 211 -5.19 16.74 0.03
C GLN A 211 -6.13 16.27 1.16
N GLU A 212 -6.84 17.19 1.82
CA GLU A 212 -7.80 16.85 2.88
C GLU A 212 -9.00 16.07 2.30
N GLY A 213 -9.52 16.49 1.14
CA GLY A 213 -10.58 15.78 0.44
C GLY A 213 -10.18 14.35 0.06
N ALA A 214 -8.95 14.14 -0.40
CA ALA A 214 -8.41 12.81 -0.68
C ALA A 214 -8.24 11.96 0.59
N PHE A 215 -7.74 12.57 1.68
CA PHE A 215 -7.57 11.91 2.98
C PHE A 215 -8.91 11.44 3.57
N GLN A 216 -9.91 12.32 3.64
CA GLN A 216 -11.25 11.97 4.12
C GLN A 216 -11.94 10.96 3.20
N SER A 217 -11.75 11.05 1.87
CA SER A 217 -12.26 10.05 0.93
C SER A 217 -11.66 8.66 1.19
N LYS A 218 -10.33 8.56 1.36
CA LYS A 218 -9.64 7.31 1.73
C LYS A 218 -10.16 6.76 3.05
N LYS A 219 -10.27 7.60 4.08
CA LYS A 219 -10.81 7.25 5.41
C LYS A 219 -12.23 6.67 5.30
N MET A 220 -13.13 7.32 4.57
CA MET A 220 -14.50 6.87 4.38
C MET A 220 -14.58 5.52 3.62
N LEU A 221 -13.75 5.33 2.58
CA LEU A 221 -13.66 4.05 1.87
C LEU A 221 -13.17 2.91 2.79
N MET A 222 -12.17 3.17 3.64
CA MET A 222 -11.68 2.20 4.63
C MET A 222 -12.77 1.84 5.65
N VAL A 223 -13.49 2.83 6.19
CA VAL A 223 -14.62 2.61 7.11
C VAL A 223 -15.73 1.79 6.44
N ARG A 224 -16.13 2.15 5.21
CA ARG A 224 -17.13 1.40 4.44
C ARG A 224 -16.71 -0.05 4.19
N ARG A 225 -15.43 -0.29 3.84
CA ARG A 225 -14.89 -1.65 3.65
C ARG A 225 -14.91 -2.46 4.94
N LEU A 226 -14.52 -1.85 6.06
CA LEU A 226 -14.57 -2.48 7.38
C LEU A 226 -16.00 -2.88 7.77
N ILE A 227 -16.97 -1.98 7.59
CA ILE A 227 -18.39 -2.27 7.85
C ILE A 227 -18.87 -3.41 6.95
N GLN A 228 -18.52 -3.41 5.66
CA GLN A 228 -18.89 -4.49 4.74
C GLN A 228 -18.37 -5.85 5.23
N ASP A 229 -17.13 -5.94 5.71
CA ASP A 229 -16.51 -7.20 6.15
C ASP A 229 -16.89 -7.62 7.57
N LYS A 230 -17.16 -6.67 8.48
CA LYS A 230 -17.43 -6.96 9.90
C LYS A 230 -18.91 -7.02 10.24
N VAL A 231 -19.76 -6.31 9.49
CA VAL A 231 -21.21 -6.22 9.66
C VAL A 231 -21.90 -6.95 8.51
N THR A 232 -21.94 -6.38 7.30
CA THR A 232 -22.76 -6.87 6.18
C THR A 232 -22.48 -8.34 5.83
N ALA A 233 -21.21 -8.72 5.66
CA ALA A 233 -20.81 -10.07 5.28
C ALA A 233 -21.11 -11.15 6.34
N LYS A 234 -21.52 -10.77 7.55
CA LYS A 234 -21.93 -11.69 8.62
C LYS A 234 -23.44 -11.82 8.80
N ILE A 235 -24.24 -10.98 8.12
CA ILE A 235 -25.70 -11.01 8.24
C ILE A 235 -26.24 -12.07 7.30
N THR A 236 -26.57 -13.24 7.86
CA THR A 236 -27.39 -14.24 7.19
C THR A 236 -28.84 -14.09 7.66
N ILE A 237 -29.78 -14.14 6.70
CA ILE A 237 -31.22 -14.20 6.97
C ILE A 237 -31.72 -15.54 6.45
N THR A 238 -32.32 -16.33 7.33
CA THR A 238 -32.96 -17.59 6.98
C THR A 238 -34.48 -17.42 6.88
N GLU A 239 -35.15 -18.34 6.18
CA GLU A 239 -36.62 -18.41 6.17
C GLU A 239 -37.20 -18.56 7.59
N SER A 240 -36.50 -19.25 8.48
CA SER A 240 -36.90 -19.37 9.89
C SER A 240 -36.89 -18.01 10.59
N ASP A 241 -35.86 -17.19 10.34
CA ASP A 241 -35.74 -15.86 10.93
C ASP A 241 -36.88 -14.95 10.45
N VAL A 242 -37.20 -14.97 9.16
CA VAL A 242 -38.30 -14.19 8.55
C VAL A 242 -39.65 -14.62 9.13
N ASN A 243 -39.88 -15.94 9.28
CA ASN A 243 -41.08 -16.47 9.92
C ASN A 243 -41.20 -16.01 11.39
N LEU A 244 -40.13 -16.11 12.17
CA LEU A 244 -40.11 -15.70 13.57
C LEU A 244 -40.34 -14.20 13.73
N TYR A 245 -39.66 -13.37 12.92
CA TYR A 245 -39.83 -11.92 12.92
C TYR A 245 -41.27 -11.52 12.65
N TYR A 246 -41.87 -12.07 11.60
CA TYR A 246 -43.27 -11.79 11.26
C TYR A 246 -44.27 -12.20 12.37
N GLN A 247 -44.03 -13.29 13.11
CA GLN A 247 -44.92 -13.64 14.23
C GLN A 247 -44.73 -12.70 15.44
N ALA A 248 -43.51 -12.23 15.71
CA ALA A 248 -43.22 -11.26 16.76
C ALA A 248 -43.80 -9.87 16.45
N HIS A 249 -43.62 -9.39 15.21
CA HIS A 249 -44.03 -8.08 14.72
C HIS A 249 -45.41 -8.07 14.03
N LYS A 250 -46.22 -9.11 14.25
CA LYS A 250 -47.46 -9.39 13.50
C LYS A 250 -48.45 -8.22 13.45
N ALA A 251 -48.56 -7.45 14.55
CA ALA A 251 -49.46 -6.31 14.67
C ALA A 251 -49.05 -5.08 13.83
N GLU A 252 -47.83 -5.07 13.30
CA GLU A 252 -47.30 -4.03 12.40
C GLU A 252 -47.73 -4.30 10.94
N TYR A 253 -47.88 -5.57 10.56
CA TYR A 253 -48.37 -6.02 9.24
C TYR A 253 -49.90 -6.11 9.14
N ALA A 254 -50.61 -5.46 10.06
CA ALA A 254 -52.07 -5.40 10.08
C ALA A 254 -52.57 -4.16 9.30
N GLU A 255 -53.50 -4.39 8.37
CA GLU A 255 -54.30 -3.33 7.75
C GLU A 255 -55.28 -2.78 8.79
N LYS A 256 -55.27 -1.46 8.99
CA LYS A 256 -56.04 -0.76 10.02
C LYS A 256 -56.88 0.35 9.39
N ASP A 257 -58.04 0.64 9.97
CA ASP A 257 -58.83 1.83 9.60
C ASP A 257 -58.22 3.12 10.19
N LYS A 258 -58.89 4.25 9.93
CA LYS A 258 -58.46 5.58 10.40
C LYS A 258 -58.44 5.71 11.92
N ASP A 259 -59.21 4.86 12.62
CA ASP A 259 -59.31 4.85 14.08
C ASP A 259 -58.35 3.80 14.71
N GLY A 260 -57.50 3.17 13.88
CA GLY A 260 -56.46 2.23 14.30
C GLY A 260 -56.95 0.79 14.51
N LYS A 261 -58.23 0.49 14.24
CA LYS A 261 -58.80 -0.85 14.40
C LYS A 261 -58.36 -1.75 13.25
N VAL A 262 -57.91 -2.96 13.57
CA VAL A 262 -57.47 -3.95 12.57
C VAL A 262 -58.65 -4.42 11.72
N LEU A 263 -58.54 -4.18 10.41
CA LEU A 263 -59.46 -4.66 9.38
C LEU A 263 -59.05 -6.05 8.87
N ARG A 264 -57.75 -6.25 8.62
CA ARG A 264 -57.19 -7.49 8.05
C ARG A 264 -55.76 -7.69 8.51
N GLN A 265 -55.41 -8.91 8.92
CA GLN A 265 -54.01 -9.30 9.07
C GLN A 265 -53.45 -9.69 7.69
N LYS A 266 -52.41 -9.01 7.20
CA LYS A 266 -51.73 -9.42 5.96
C LYS A 266 -50.94 -10.70 6.23
N PRO A 267 -51.07 -11.77 5.42
CA PRO A 267 -50.30 -12.99 5.60
C PRO A 267 -48.83 -12.75 5.23
N LEU A 268 -47.91 -13.52 5.81
CA LEU A 268 -46.48 -13.39 5.53
C LEU A 268 -46.16 -13.48 4.02
N THR A 269 -46.89 -14.28 3.24
CA THR A 269 -46.70 -14.35 1.78
C THR A 269 -46.90 -13.02 1.05
N GLU A 270 -47.70 -12.10 1.61
CA GLU A 270 -47.96 -10.75 1.07
C GLU A 270 -46.87 -9.74 1.49
N VAL A 271 -46.29 -9.90 2.68
CA VAL A 271 -45.33 -8.93 3.28
C VAL A 271 -43.88 -9.44 3.37
N ARG A 272 -43.58 -10.65 2.88
CA ARG A 272 -42.30 -11.35 3.07
C ARG A 272 -41.06 -10.51 2.74
N GLN A 273 -41.09 -9.74 1.66
CA GLN A 273 -39.96 -8.87 1.29
C GLN A 273 -39.78 -7.75 2.33
N GLN A 274 -40.86 -7.07 2.72
CA GLN A 274 -40.84 -6.03 3.75
C GLN A 274 -40.30 -6.58 5.08
N VAL A 275 -40.82 -7.72 5.54
CA VAL A 275 -40.37 -8.43 6.75
C VAL A 275 -38.87 -8.74 6.69
N ALA A 276 -38.37 -9.23 5.55
CA ALA A 276 -36.96 -9.54 5.37
C ALA A 276 -36.06 -8.30 5.34
N GLU A 277 -36.52 -7.19 4.74
CA GLU A 277 -35.80 -5.91 4.73
C GLU A 277 -35.77 -5.25 6.12
N GLU A 278 -36.85 -5.34 6.90
CA GLU A 278 -36.93 -4.84 8.27
C GLU A 278 -36.01 -5.63 9.20
N LEU A 279 -36.11 -6.96 9.16
CA LEU A 279 -35.19 -7.87 9.85
C LEU A 279 -33.72 -7.64 9.46
N TYR A 280 -33.44 -7.35 8.19
CA TYR A 280 -32.09 -6.97 7.75
C TYR A 280 -31.63 -5.66 8.38
N ARG A 281 -32.46 -4.62 8.36
CA ARG A 281 -32.16 -3.31 8.97
C ARG A 281 -31.89 -3.45 10.47
N GLU A 282 -32.68 -4.24 11.19
CA GLU A 282 -32.51 -4.48 12.63
C GLU A 282 -31.21 -5.24 12.93
N LYS A 283 -30.97 -6.38 12.25
CA LYS A 283 -29.71 -7.14 12.38
C LYS A 283 -28.49 -6.27 12.04
N TYR A 284 -28.59 -5.42 11.02
CA TYR A 284 -27.54 -4.49 10.62
C TYR A 284 -27.27 -3.44 11.70
N GLN A 285 -28.31 -2.78 12.23
CA GLN A 285 -28.17 -1.79 13.29
C GLN A 285 -27.54 -2.40 14.56
N ALA A 286 -28.03 -3.58 15.00
CA ALA A 286 -27.49 -4.27 16.17
C ALA A 286 -26.01 -4.66 15.99
N ALA A 287 -25.64 -5.23 14.84
CA ALA A 287 -24.26 -5.61 14.55
C ALA A 287 -23.31 -4.41 14.37
N PHE A 288 -23.81 -3.31 13.78
CA PHE A 288 -23.07 -2.06 13.64
C PHE A 288 -22.81 -1.37 14.99
N GLN A 289 -23.83 -1.27 15.85
CA GLN A 289 -23.68 -0.76 17.21
C GLN A 289 -22.75 -1.63 18.07
N SER A 290 -22.84 -2.95 17.94
CA SER A 290 -21.93 -3.88 18.62
C SER A 290 -20.47 -3.65 18.20
N LEU A 291 -20.20 -3.45 16.90
CA LEU A 291 -18.87 -3.12 16.40
C LEU A 291 -18.35 -1.79 16.98
N ILE A 292 -19.17 -0.73 16.95
CA ILE A 292 -18.79 0.58 17.51
C ILE A 292 -18.47 0.45 19.00
N ASN A 293 -19.35 -0.17 19.79
CA ASN A 293 -19.16 -0.34 21.23
C ASN A 293 -17.91 -1.15 21.57
N GLN A 294 -17.63 -2.23 20.83
CA GLN A 294 -16.40 -3.01 21.00
C GLN A 294 -15.14 -2.17 20.72
N THR A 295 -15.14 -1.37 19.65
CA THR A 295 -14.00 -0.49 19.32
C THR A 295 -13.83 0.64 20.34
N MET A 296 -14.91 1.29 20.78
CA MET A 296 -14.84 2.34 21.80
C MET A 296 -14.31 1.82 23.15
N LEU A 297 -14.71 0.62 23.56
CA LEU A 297 -14.21 -0.03 24.78
C LEU A 297 -12.74 -0.44 24.64
N ALA A 298 -12.33 -1.01 23.50
CA ALA A 298 -10.94 -1.43 23.27
C ALA A 298 -9.97 -0.25 23.29
N GLU A 299 -10.37 0.89 22.70
CA GLU A 299 -9.56 2.11 22.64
C GLU A 299 -9.78 3.05 23.86
N ASN A 300 -10.54 2.62 24.87
CA ASN A 300 -10.85 3.38 26.09
C ASN A 300 -11.39 4.81 25.83
N VAL A 301 -12.28 4.95 24.84
CA VAL A 301 -12.81 6.25 24.40
C VAL A 301 -13.58 6.94 25.54
N GLN A 302 -13.26 8.21 25.79
CA GLN A 302 -13.92 9.07 26.77
C GLN A 302 -14.61 10.23 26.06
N PHE A 303 -15.88 10.47 26.40
CA PHE A 303 -16.66 11.60 25.89
C PHE A 303 -16.76 12.70 26.94
N PHE A 304 -16.37 13.92 26.57
CA PHE A 304 -16.47 15.11 27.42
C PHE A 304 -17.73 15.90 27.05
N GLU A 305 -18.90 15.31 27.28
CA GLU A 305 -20.20 15.83 26.80
C GLU A 305 -20.46 17.29 27.19
N ASN A 306 -20.09 17.67 28.42
CA ASN A 306 -20.19 19.05 28.94
C ASN A 306 -19.30 20.09 28.22
N GLN A 307 -18.50 19.69 27.23
CA GLN A 307 -17.65 20.58 26.41
C GLN A 307 -18.16 20.72 24.96
N VAL A 308 -19.23 20.01 24.60
CA VAL A 308 -19.87 20.13 23.28
C VAL A 308 -20.90 21.26 23.34
N GLN A 309 -20.79 22.22 22.41
CA GLN A 309 -21.70 23.38 22.26
C GLN A 309 -22.79 23.11 21.22
#